data_AF-O48968-F1
#
_entry.id   AF-O48968-F1
#
_cell.length_a   1.000
_cell.length_b   1.000
_cell.length_c   1.000
_cell.angle_alpha   90.00
_cell.angle_beta   90.00
_cell.angle_gamma   90.00
#
_symmetry.space_group_name_H-M   'P 1'
#
loop_
_entity.id
_entity.type
_entity.pdbx_description
1 polymer ?
#
loop_
_entity_poly.entity_id
_entity_poly.type
_entity_poly.pdbx_seq_one_letter_code
_entity_poly.pdbx_strand_id
1 'polypeptide(L)'
;MQYLATIRSLERQFKGFTLQHVDRAKNEEADALAKAAARGEALPSDVFYHVIGTPAFRSPEGLQITNDSEGHRIVNLIMTEDWRAPITLFLQGYYHPTDINEAKCLKHRSRDFALIEGQLYKKGVSQPMLKCVTETEGVQILREVHSGTCGSHAGPRALAAKVIHQGFYWPAMICAANRVTRSCEACQKFSPRSGSPSQFTKLIAHTWPLQRWGLDIVGPLPTA
;
A
#
# COMPACT_ATOMS: atom_id res chain seq x y z
N MET A 1 -23.77 -13.31 -15.85
CA MET A 1 -22.73 -12.71 -16.73
C MET A 1 -22.51 -11.25 -16.35
N GLN A 2 -21.70 -10.98 -15.32
CA GLN A 2 -21.45 -9.62 -14.79
C GLN A 2 -20.72 -8.70 -15.79
N TYR A 3 -19.89 -9.27 -16.67
CA TYR A 3 -19.15 -8.55 -17.71
C TYR A 3 -20.05 -7.97 -18.81
N LEU A 4 -21.01 -8.75 -19.32
CA LEU A 4 -21.96 -8.27 -20.34
C LEU A 4 -22.82 -7.13 -19.79
N ALA A 5 -23.26 -7.24 -18.53
CA ALA A 5 -24.10 -6.22 -17.89
C ALA A 5 -23.34 -4.90 -17.69
N THR A 6 -22.05 -4.95 -17.33
CA THR A 6 -21.21 -3.76 -17.18
C THR A 6 -20.89 -3.11 -18.52
N ILE A 7 -20.55 -3.88 -19.56
CA ILE A 7 -20.37 -3.35 -20.91
C ILE A 7 -21.64 -2.68 -21.42
N ARG A 8 -22.80 -3.32 -21.26
CA ARG A 8 -24.09 -2.72 -21.65
C ARG A 8 -24.45 -1.47 -20.85
N SER A 9 -23.97 -1.36 -19.60
CA SER A 9 -24.10 -0.14 -18.81
C SER A 9 -23.21 0.98 -19.35
N LEU A 10 -21.95 0.66 -19.70
CA LEU A 10 -20.99 1.59 -20.29
C LEU A 10 -21.40 2.03 -21.70
N GLU A 11 -21.94 1.14 -22.51
CA GLU A 11 -22.45 1.40 -23.86
C GLU A 11 -23.41 2.59 -23.88
N ARG A 12 -24.33 2.66 -22.90
CA ARG A 12 -25.31 3.76 -22.79
C ARG A 12 -24.67 5.14 -22.60
N GLN A 13 -23.39 5.19 -22.27
CA GLN A 13 -22.64 6.43 -22.04
C GLN A 13 -22.05 6.99 -23.33
N PHE A 14 -21.86 6.17 -24.36
CA PHE A 14 -21.29 6.58 -25.65
C PHE A 14 -22.40 6.82 -26.69
N LYS A 15 -22.14 7.70 -27.68
CA LYS A 15 -23.07 7.90 -28.83
C LYS A 15 -23.21 6.62 -29.68
N GLY A 16 -22.22 5.75 -29.59
CA GLY A 16 -22.13 4.45 -30.22
C GLY A 16 -20.72 3.90 -30.02
N PHE A 17 -20.55 2.61 -30.26
CA PHE A 17 -19.21 2.01 -30.37
C PHE A 17 -19.19 1.13 -31.61
N THR A 18 -17.98 0.89 -32.12
CA THR A 18 -17.76 -0.04 -33.21
C THR A 18 -17.09 -1.27 -32.62
N LEU A 19 -17.74 -2.41 -32.73
CA LEU A 19 -17.14 -3.69 -32.33
C LEU A 19 -16.48 -4.28 -33.57
N GLN A 20 -15.15 -4.26 -33.62
CA GLN A 20 -14.42 -5.01 -34.63
C GLN A 20 -14.27 -6.45 -34.17
N HIS A 21 -15.01 -7.35 -34.81
CA HIS A 21 -14.78 -8.78 -34.67
C HIS A 21 -13.54 -9.17 -35.49
N VAL A 22 -12.51 -9.65 -34.80
CA VAL A 22 -11.36 -10.27 -35.46
C VAL A 22 -11.68 -11.75 -35.62
N ASP A 23 -11.80 -12.20 -36.86
CA ASP A 23 -12.05 -13.61 -37.15
C ASP A 23 -10.97 -14.49 -36.54
N ARG A 24 -11.37 -15.66 -36.06
CA ARG A 24 -10.48 -16.58 -35.37
C ARG A 24 -9.26 -16.98 -36.21
N ALA A 25 -9.45 -17.12 -37.53
CA ALA A 25 -8.38 -17.43 -38.48
C ALA A 25 -7.31 -16.31 -38.58
N LYS A 26 -7.65 -15.07 -38.22
CA LYS A 26 -6.71 -13.94 -38.18
C LYS A 26 -6.06 -13.75 -36.81
N ASN A 27 -6.37 -14.61 -35.85
CA ASN A 27 -5.89 -14.55 -34.47
C ASN A 27 -5.16 -15.83 -34.06
N GLU A 28 -4.73 -16.65 -35.03
CA GLU A 28 -4.10 -17.95 -34.78
C GLU A 28 -2.80 -17.83 -34.00
N GLU A 29 -1.95 -16.86 -34.34
CA GLU A 29 -0.68 -16.63 -33.64
C GLU A 29 -0.89 -16.23 -32.18
N ALA A 30 -1.80 -15.28 -31.92
CA ALA A 30 -2.11 -14.87 -30.55
C ALA A 30 -2.77 -15.99 -29.74
N ASP A 31 -3.63 -16.81 -30.34
CA ASP A 31 -4.26 -17.97 -29.69
C ASP A 31 -3.22 -19.08 -29.40
N ALA A 32 -2.24 -19.28 -30.28
CA ALA A 32 -1.12 -20.19 -30.06
C ALA A 32 -0.24 -19.73 -28.89
N LEU A 33 0.12 -18.44 -28.85
CA LEU A 33 0.90 -17.86 -27.75
C LEU A 33 0.14 -17.89 -26.42
N ALA A 34 -1.16 -17.58 -26.42
CA ALA A 34 -1.99 -17.64 -25.22
C ALA A 34 -2.09 -19.07 -24.67
N LYS A 35 -2.22 -20.09 -25.55
CA LYS A 35 -2.22 -21.50 -25.15
C LYS A 35 -0.87 -21.96 -24.63
N ALA A 36 0.23 -21.57 -25.28
CA ALA A 36 1.58 -21.87 -24.81
C ALA A 36 1.82 -21.26 -23.42
N ALA A 37 1.43 -20.00 -23.22
CA ALA A 37 1.49 -19.33 -21.92
C ALA A 37 0.64 -20.04 -20.86
N ALA A 38 -0.60 -20.44 -21.20
CA ALA A 38 -1.50 -21.12 -20.28
C ALA A 38 -1.01 -22.53 -19.90
N ARG A 39 -0.30 -23.20 -20.80
CA ARG A 39 0.31 -24.54 -20.56
C ARG A 39 1.70 -24.47 -19.93
N GLY A 40 2.26 -23.27 -19.76
CA GLY A 40 3.61 -23.08 -19.22
C GLY A 40 4.71 -23.53 -20.17
N GLU A 41 4.45 -23.53 -21.49
CA GLU A 41 5.44 -23.85 -22.51
C GLU A 41 6.47 -22.71 -22.65
N ALA A 42 7.68 -23.04 -23.10
CA ALA A 42 8.74 -22.05 -23.33
C ALA A 42 8.34 -21.11 -24.46
N LEU A 43 8.22 -19.82 -24.14
CA LEU A 43 7.94 -18.76 -25.12
C LEU A 43 9.24 -18.18 -25.68
N PRO A 44 9.23 -17.71 -26.94
CA PRO A 44 10.36 -16.98 -27.52
C PRO A 44 10.78 -15.77 -26.65
N SER A 45 12.07 -15.45 -26.65
CA SER A 45 12.66 -14.43 -25.77
C SER A 45 12.16 -13.00 -26.02
N ASP A 46 11.57 -12.75 -27.18
CA ASP A 46 10.98 -11.50 -27.65
C ASP A 46 9.49 -11.36 -27.29
N VAL A 47 8.86 -12.40 -26.73
CA VAL A 47 7.44 -12.38 -26.35
C VAL A 47 7.27 -11.95 -24.91
N PHE A 48 6.68 -10.77 -24.71
CA PHE A 48 6.21 -10.29 -23.41
C PHE A 48 4.77 -10.71 -23.18
N TYR A 49 4.49 -11.36 -22.05
CA TYR A 49 3.13 -11.70 -21.65
C TYR A 49 2.90 -11.35 -20.18
N HIS A 50 1.64 -11.08 -19.85
CA HIS A 50 1.20 -10.82 -18.49
C HIS A 50 0.03 -11.74 -18.15
N VAL A 51 0.18 -12.54 -17.10
CA VAL A 51 -0.90 -13.41 -16.62
C VAL A 51 -1.78 -12.60 -15.68
N ILE A 52 -3.00 -12.27 -16.15
CA ILE A 52 -3.99 -11.58 -15.34
C ILE A 52 -4.66 -12.61 -14.41
N GLY A 53 -4.11 -12.78 -13.21
CA GLY A 53 -4.61 -13.72 -12.19
C GLY A 53 -5.83 -13.22 -11.41
N THR A 54 -6.15 -11.93 -11.52
CA THR A 54 -7.32 -11.32 -10.88
C THR A 54 -8.47 -11.20 -11.88
N PRO A 55 -9.71 -11.51 -11.49
CA PRO A 55 -10.85 -11.34 -12.40
C PRO A 55 -10.90 -9.88 -12.87
N ALA A 56 -11.06 -9.67 -14.19
CA ALA A 56 -11.25 -8.36 -14.81
C ALA A 56 -12.51 -7.62 -14.28
N PHE A 57 -13.33 -8.33 -13.51
CA PHE A 57 -14.48 -7.78 -12.80
C PHE A 57 -14.11 -7.52 -11.33
N ARG A 58 -13.97 -6.24 -11.00
CA ARG A 58 -14.34 -5.69 -9.69
C ARG A 58 -15.54 -4.79 -9.93
N SER A 59 -16.49 -4.75 -8.99
CA SER A 59 -17.63 -3.84 -9.03
C SER A 59 -17.14 -2.43 -9.41
N PRO A 60 -17.78 -1.71 -10.35
CA PRO A 60 -17.39 -0.35 -10.72
C PRO A 60 -17.81 0.64 -9.62
N GLU A 61 -17.29 0.46 -8.41
CA GLU A 61 -17.28 1.47 -7.36
C GLU A 61 -16.27 2.54 -7.79
N GLY A 62 -16.69 3.45 -8.69
CA GLY A 62 -15.82 4.51 -9.20
C GLY A 62 -15.90 4.78 -10.71
N LEU A 63 -16.89 4.23 -11.42
CA LEU A 63 -17.20 4.67 -12.77
C LEU A 63 -17.88 6.05 -12.72
N GLN A 64 -17.22 7.07 -13.26
CA GLN A 64 -17.81 8.40 -13.36
C GLN A 64 -17.71 9.00 -14.76
N ILE A 65 -18.80 9.65 -15.15
CA ILE A 65 -18.93 10.33 -16.44
C ILE A 65 -18.91 11.82 -16.16
N THR A 66 -17.94 12.52 -16.74
CA THR A 66 -17.90 13.98 -16.75
C THR A 66 -17.88 14.50 -18.18
N ASN A 67 -18.15 15.80 -18.37
CA ASN A 67 -17.95 16.45 -19.65
C ASN A 67 -16.73 17.37 -19.55
N ASP A 68 -15.87 17.39 -20.55
CA ASP A 68 -14.78 18.35 -20.61
C ASP A 68 -15.26 19.77 -21.00
N SER A 69 -14.32 20.70 -21.08
CA SER A 69 -14.56 22.10 -21.46
C SER A 69 -15.14 22.28 -22.87
N GLU A 70 -14.97 21.27 -23.73
CA GLU A 70 -15.41 21.23 -25.12
C GLU A 70 -16.68 20.37 -25.32
N GLY A 71 -17.21 19.79 -24.23
CA GLY A 71 -18.43 18.98 -24.22
C GLY A 71 -18.23 17.48 -24.52
N HIS A 72 -17.01 16.98 -24.57
CA HIS A 72 -16.72 15.55 -24.70
C HIS A 72 -17.01 14.81 -23.40
N ARG A 73 -17.71 13.67 -23.50
CA ARG A 73 -17.93 12.77 -22.37
C ARG A 73 -16.65 12.03 -22.01
N ILE A 74 -16.11 12.29 -20.82
CA ILE A 74 -15.00 11.56 -20.22
C ILE A 74 -15.56 10.48 -19.31
N VAL A 75 -15.17 9.23 -19.56
CA VAL A 75 -15.47 8.08 -18.69
C VAL A 75 -14.24 7.77 -17.87
N ASN A 76 -14.25 8.15 -16.59
CA ASN A 76 -13.20 7.83 -15.64
C ASN A 76 -13.54 6.53 -14.92
N LEU A 77 -12.69 5.53 -15.12
CA LEU A 77 -12.77 4.27 -14.41
C LEU A 77 -11.73 4.29 -13.30
N ILE A 78 -12.17 4.53 -12.06
CA ILE A 78 -11.28 4.41 -10.88
C ILE A 78 -11.06 2.92 -10.59
N MET A 79 -10.17 2.29 -11.36
CA MET A 79 -9.77 0.89 -11.14
C MET A 79 -8.60 0.75 -10.18
N THR A 80 -7.96 1.86 -9.81
CA THR A 80 -6.64 1.81 -9.17
C THR A 80 -6.81 1.67 -7.66
N GLU A 81 -6.13 0.68 -7.07
CA GLU A 81 -5.97 0.51 -5.60
C GLU A 81 -5.22 1.70 -4.95
N ASP A 82 -4.77 2.66 -5.76
CA ASP A 82 -4.05 3.84 -5.33
C ASP A 82 -5.00 4.88 -4.75
N TRP A 83 -4.83 5.12 -3.45
CA TRP A 83 -5.58 6.10 -2.67
C TRP A 83 -5.52 7.53 -3.25
N ARG A 84 -4.51 7.86 -4.07
CA ARG A 84 -4.34 9.17 -4.71
C ARG A 84 -5.34 9.41 -5.84
N ALA A 85 -5.79 8.35 -6.52
CA ALA A 85 -6.63 8.44 -7.71
C ALA A 85 -7.92 9.26 -7.50
N PRO A 86 -8.78 8.97 -6.50
CA PRO A 86 -10.02 9.72 -6.31
C PRO A 86 -9.77 11.20 -5.98
N ILE A 87 -8.70 11.52 -5.25
CA ILE A 87 -8.35 12.91 -4.91
C ILE A 87 -7.82 13.64 -6.15
N THR A 88 -6.97 12.98 -6.93
CA THR A 88 -6.38 13.53 -8.16
C THR A 88 -7.46 13.87 -9.17
N LEU A 89 -8.36 12.92 -9.45
CA LEU A 89 -9.45 13.13 -10.39
C LEU A 89 -10.43 14.22 -9.90
N PHE A 90 -10.70 14.27 -8.59
CA PHE A 90 -11.53 15.33 -8.01
C PHE A 90 -10.90 16.71 -8.19
N LEU A 91 -9.59 16.85 -7.94
CA LEU A 91 -8.87 18.12 -8.12
C LEU A 91 -8.74 18.54 -9.58
N GLN A 92 -8.73 17.59 -10.53
CA GLN A 92 -8.74 17.86 -11.97
C GLN A 92 -10.14 18.20 -12.52
N GLY A 93 -11.20 18.03 -11.74
CA GLY A 93 -12.59 18.23 -12.20
C GLY A 93 -13.15 17.03 -12.98
N TYR A 94 -12.50 15.88 -12.89
CA TYR A 94 -12.89 14.65 -13.59
C TYR A 94 -13.76 13.72 -12.73
N TYR A 95 -13.82 13.96 -11.41
CA TYR A 95 -14.62 13.17 -10.46
C TYR A 95 -15.54 14.06 -9.62
N HIS A 96 -16.85 13.83 -9.73
CA HIS A 96 -17.91 14.46 -8.97
C HIS A 96 -18.87 13.39 -8.42
N PRO A 97 -18.80 13.06 -7.11
CA PRO A 97 -19.72 12.13 -6.49
C PRO A 97 -21.18 12.55 -6.64
N THR A 98 -22.04 11.60 -6.98
CA THR A 98 -23.50 11.81 -7.06
C THR A 98 -24.12 11.91 -5.67
N ASP A 99 -23.58 11.19 -4.68
CA ASP A 99 -24.02 11.29 -3.29
C ASP A 99 -23.48 12.58 -2.64
N ILE A 100 -24.37 13.32 -2.00
CA ILE A 100 -24.07 14.58 -1.31
C ILE A 100 -23.09 14.34 -0.16
N ASN A 101 -23.22 13.23 0.57
CA ASN A 101 -22.34 12.94 1.70
C ASN A 101 -20.94 12.56 1.23
N GLU A 102 -20.83 11.72 0.20
CA GLU A 102 -19.56 11.41 -0.45
C GLU A 102 -18.88 12.67 -1.01
N ALA A 103 -19.63 13.54 -1.71
CA ALA A 103 -19.11 14.80 -2.23
C ALA A 103 -18.56 15.72 -1.12
N LYS A 104 -19.28 15.85 0.00
CA LYS A 104 -18.82 16.61 1.17
C LYS A 104 -17.55 16.01 1.78
N CYS A 105 -17.52 14.69 1.95
CA CYS A 105 -16.37 13.97 2.49
C CYS A 105 -15.14 14.17 1.61
N LEU A 106 -15.29 14.01 0.30
CA LEU A 106 -14.20 14.15 -0.65
C LEU A 106 -13.69 15.59 -0.75
N LYS A 107 -14.59 16.58 -0.74
CA LYS A 107 -14.23 18.00 -0.68
C LYS A 107 -13.41 18.32 0.57
N HIS A 108 -13.84 17.80 1.72
CA HIS A 108 -13.11 17.97 2.97
C HIS A 108 -11.73 17.30 2.92
N ARG A 109 -11.66 16.04 2.47
CA ARG A 109 -10.41 15.29 2.33
C ARG A 109 -9.43 15.98 1.37
N SER A 110 -9.91 16.52 0.26
CA SER A 110 -9.08 17.09 -0.81
C SER A 110 -8.57 18.51 -0.50
N ARG A 111 -9.14 19.20 0.49
CA ARG A 111 -8.77 20.59 0.86
C ARG A 111 -7.27 20.77 1.14
N ASP A 112 -6.67 19.75 1.74
CA ASP A 112 -5.28 19.79 2.16
C ASP A 112 -4.33 19.27 1.07
N PHE A 113 -4.84 19.00 -0.14
CA PHE A 113 -4.04 18.53 -1.26
C PHE A 113 -4.00 19.55 -2.40
N ALA A 114 -2.96 19.46 -3.23
CA ALA A 114 -2.79 20.26 -4.44
C ALA A 114 -2.12 19.41 -5.52
N LEU A 115 -2.42 19.71 -6.79
CA LEU A 115 -1.70 19.15 -7.93
C LEU A 115 -0.65 20.15 -8.40
N ILE A 116 0.60 19.70 -8.46
CA ILE A 116 1.74 20.48 -8.95
C ILE A 116 2.42 19.60 -10.00
N GLU A 117 2.51 20.08 -11.25
CA GLU A 117 3.09 19.34 -12.38
C GLU A 117 2.49 17.92 -12.55
N GLY A 118 1.17 17.78 -12.33
CA GLY A 118 0.47 16.50 -12.43
C GLY A 118 0.71 15.54 -11.27
N GLN A 119 1.50 15.92 -10.26
CA GLN A 119 1.76 15.12 -9.06
C GLN A 119 0.95 15.65 -7.87
N LEU A 120 0.44 14.73 -7.06
CA LEU A 120 -0.33 15.07 -5.86
C LEU A 120 0.61 15.43 -4.70
N TYR A 121 0.34 16.56 -4.07
CA TYR A 121 1.05 17.03 -2.88
C TYR A 121 0.07 17.30 -1.73
N LYS A 122 0.50 17.04 -0.50
CA LYS A 122 -0.25 17.35 0.73
C LYS A 122 0.36 18.52 1.48
N LYS A 123 -0.48 19.45 1.92
CA LYS A 123 -0.11 20.60 2.77
C LYS A 123 0.39 20.08 4.11
N GLY A 124 1.67 20.35 4.38
CA GLY A 124 2.28 20.16 5.69
C GLY A 124 1.83 21.26 6.66
N VAL A 125 1.89 20.99 7.96
CA VAL A 125 1.49 21.94 9.01
C VAL A 125 2.38 23.19 9.03
N SER A 126 3.66 23.06 8.62
CA SER A 126 4.67 24.12 8.72
C SER A 126 5.31 24.53 7.37
N GLN A 127 4.88 23.94 6.24
CA GLN A 127 5.60 23.88 4.93
C GLN A 127 6.97 23.17 5.04
N PRO A 128 7.33 22.22 4.16
CA PRO A 128 7.06 22.14 2.72
C PRO A 128 5.85 21.28 2.32
N MET A 129 5.52 21.33 1.02
CA MET A 129 4.57 20.43 0.38
C MET A 129 5.11 18.99 0.42
N LEU A 130 4.30 18.04 0.89
CA LEU A 130 4.69 16.63 0.96
C LEU A 130 4.24 15.91 -0.32
N LYS A 131 5.17 15.30 -1.05
CA LYS A 131 4.86 14.48 -2.22
C LYS A 131 4.06 13.26 -1.81
N CYS A 132 2.89 13.08 -2.41
CA CYS A 132 2.04 11.93 -2.18
C CYS A 132 2.53 10.74 -3.01
N VAL A 133 2.89 9.66 -2.33
CA VAL A 133 3.39 8.42 -2.93
C VAL A 133 2.35 7.30 -2.80
N THR A 134 2.51 6.25 -3.58
CA THR A 134 1.71 5.03 -3.41
C THR A 134 2.05 4.33 -2.09
N GLU A 135 1.18 3.43 -1.61
CA GLU A 135 1.50 2.66 -0.40
C GLU A 135 2.74 1.77 -0.60
N THR A 136 2.92 1.21 -1.80
CA THR A 136 4.06 0.36 -2.14
C THR A 136 5.38 1.15 -2.14
N GLU A 137 5.41 2.32 -2.78
CA GLU A 137 6.53 3.25 -2.73
C GLU A 137 6.83 3.71 -1.30
N GLY A 138 5.80 4.08 -0.53
CA GLY A 138 5.95 4.50 0.87
C GLY A 138 6.58 3.42 1.75
N VAL A 139 6.20 2.15 1.56
CA VAL A 139 6.81 1.02 2.28
C VAL A 139 8.27 0.83 1.89
N GLN A 140 8.65 1.03 0.62
CA GLN A 140 10.05 0.96 0.19
C GLN A 140 10.87 2.09 0.84
N ILE A 141 10.35 3.32 0.84
CA ILE A 141 11.00 4.46 1.51
C ILE A 141 11.18 4.18 3.01
N LEU A 142 10.17 3.62 3.68
CA LEU A 142 10.30 3.23 5.10
C LEU A 142 11.42 2.21 5.33
N ARG A 143 11.53 1.18 4.46
CA ARG A 143 12.57 0.16 4.57
C ARG A 143 13.95 0.77 4.38
N GLU A 144 14.12 1.67 3.43
CA GLU A 144 15.40 2.35 3.19
C GLU A 144 15.80 3.24 4.38
N VAL A 145 14.88 4.06 4.89
CA VAL A 145 15.17 4.93 6.05
C VAL A 145 15.38 4.12 7.34
N HIS A 146 14.75 2.96 7.46
CA HIS A 146 14.86 2.11 8.65
C HIS A 146 16.12 1.24 8.65
N SER A 147 16.38 0.52 7.56
CA SER A 147 17.39 -0.53 7.44
C SER A 147 18.27 -0.44 6.19
N GLY A 148 18.19 0.66 5.43
CA GLY A 148 19.10 0.93 4.32
C GLY A 148 20.53 1.24 4.78
N THR A 149 21.38 1.70 3.87
CA THR A 149 22.81 1.93 4.15
C THR A 149 23.05 2.91 5.31
N CYS A 150 22.16 3.90 5.45
CA CYS A 150 22.16 4.87 6.55
C CYS A 150 20.97 4.68 7.50
N GLY A 151 20.47 3.44 7.61
CA GLY A 151 19.29 3.08 8.39
C GLY A 151 19.48 3.35 9.88
N SER A 152 18.51 4.04 10.50
CA SER A 152 18.63 4.42 11.92
C SER A 152 17.93 3.47 12.89
N HIS A 153 17.33 2.37 12.40
CA HIS A 153 16.51 1.44 13.18
C HIS A 153 15.51 2.10 14.14
N ALA A 154 14.99 3.27 13.74
CA ALA A 154 14.16 4.09 14.62
C ALA A 154 12.80 3.43 14.84
N GLY A 155 12.22 3.69 16.02
CA GLY A 155 10.85 3.29 16.32
C GLY A 155 9.82 3.89 15.35
N PRO A 156 8.60 3.33 15.29
CA PRO A 156 7.64 3.58 14.22
C PRO A 156 7.21 5.04 14.07
N ARG A 157 6.98 5.76 15.18
CA ARG A 157 6.62 7.19 15.14
C ARG A 157 7.77 8.06 14.63
N ALA A 158 8.99 7.81 15.12
CA ALA A 158 10.18 8.55 14.71
C ALA A 158 10.53 8.27 13.25
N LEU A 159 10.37 7.01 12.80
CA LEU A 159 10.55 6.62 11.41
C LEU A 159 9.54 7.34 10.48
N ALA A 160 8.25 7.31 10.82
CA ALA A 160 7.23 8.03 10.06
C ALA A 160 7.51 9.55 10.02
N ALA A 161 7.88 10.14 11.16
CA ALA A 161 8.23 11.56 11.23
C ALA A 161 9.43 11.89 10.32
N LYS A 162 10.49 11.06 10.32
CA LYS A 162 11.63 11.24 9.41
C LYS A 162 11.21 11.25 7.94
N VAL A 163 10.33 10.33 7.53
CA VAL A 163 9.83 10.28 6.15
C VAL A 163 8.99 11.51 5.80
N ILE A 164 8.17 12.00 6.73
CA ILE A 164 7.44 13.28 6.57
C ILE A 164 8.43 14.43 6.41
N HIS A 165 9.48 14.50 7.24
CA HIS A 165 10.49 15.53 7.16
C HIS A 165 11.30 15.49 5.85
N GLN A 166 11.44 14.30 5.25
CA GLN A 166 12.02 14.14 3.90
C GLN A 166 11.06 14.51 2.76
N GLY A 167 9.81 14.87 3.08
CA GLY A 167 8.86 15.39 2.10
C GLY A 167 7.93 14.34 1.49
N PHE A 168 7.75 13.16 2.08
CA PHE A 168 6.86 12.12 1.56
C PHE A 168 5.62 11.88 2.43
N TYR A 169 4.50 11.53 1.80
CA TYR A 169 3.25 11.25 2.49
C TYR A 169 2.40 10.16 1.81
N TRP A 170 1.75 9.34 2.64
CA TRP A 170 0.61 8.51 2.26
C TRP A 170 -0.25 8.20 3.50
N PRO A 171 -1.53 7.82 3.34
CA PRO A 171 -2.38 7.37 4.43
C PRO A 171 -1.78 6.19 5.19
N ALA A 172 -2.08 6.10 6.50
CA ALA A 172 -1.65 4.99 7.36
C ALA A 172 -0.13 4.75 7.43
N MET A 173 0.71 5.75 7.14
CA MET A 173 2.17 5.61 7.20
C MET A 173 2.72 5.15 8.56
N ILE A 174 2.06 5.51 9.68
CA ILE A 174 2.44 5.05 11.02
C ILE A 174 2.18 3.54 11.18
N CYS A 175 1.08 3.02 10.62
CA CYS A 175 0.79 1.59 10.62
C CYS A 175 1.80 0.84 9.75
N ALA A 176 2.13 1.38 8.57
CA ALA A 176 3.17 0.82 7.71
C ALA A 176 4.55 0.81 8.41
N ALA A 177 4.92 1.91 9.08
CA ALA A 177 6.16 2.01 9.86
C ALA A 177 6.19 0.97 10.98
N ASN A 178 5.10 0.79 11.73
CA ASN A 178 4.98 -0.28 12.73
C ASN A 178 5.21 -1.67 12.14
N ARG A 179 4.62 -1.96 10.98
CA ARG A 179 4.80 -3.25 10.30
C ARG A 179 6.27 -3.47 9.95
N VAL A 180 6.92 -2.47 9.36
CA VAL A 180 8.35 -2.53 8.99
C VAL A 180 9.22 -2.74 10.23
N THR A 181 9.08 -1.92 11.27
CA THR A 181 9.89 -2.01 12.49
C THR A 181 9.67 -3.33 13.22
N ARG A 182 8.42 -3.82 13.26
CA ARG A 182 8.08 -5.09 13.92
C ARG A 182 8.64 -6.29 13.17
N SER A 183 8.74 -6.22 11.84
CA SER A 183 9.33 -7.28 11.00
C SER A 183 10.86 -7.24 10.90
N CYS A 184 11.52 -6.21 11.45
CA CYS A 184 12.96 -6.08 11.36
C CYS A 184 13.68 -7.03 12.32
N GLU A 185 14.45 -7.98 11.76
CA GLU A 185 15.20 -8.97 12.54
C GLU A 185 16.24 -8.34 13.47
N ALA A 186 16.97 -7.32 13.00
CA ALA A 186 17.94 -6.59 13.81
C ALA A 186 17.26 -5.94 15.03
N CYS A 187 16.13 -5.26 14.83
CA CYS A 187 15.38 -4.68 15.94
C CYS A 187 14.85 -5.76 16.90
N GLN A 188 14.36 -6.89 16.40
CA GLN A 188 13.89 -7.99 17.26
C GLN A 188 15.00 -8.58 18.13
N LYS A 189 16.22 -8.72 17.59
CA LYS A 189 17.37 -9.29 18.30
C LYS A 189 18.00 -8.32 19.29
N PHE A 190 18.12 -7.05 18.92
CA PHE A 190 18.94 -6.07 19.64
C PHE A 190 18.13 -5.01 20.40
N SER A 191 16.80 -4.96 20.26
CA SER A 191 16.00 -4.02 21.03
C SER A 191 16.11 -4.31 22.54
N PRO A 192 16.22 -3.27 23.39
CA PRO A 192 16.13 -3.44 24.83
C PRO A 192 14.86 -4.20 25.19
N ARG A 193 14.99 -5.29 25.96
CA ARG A 193 13.83 -6.01 26.49
C ARG A 193 13.23 -5.16 27.60
N SER A 194 12.08 -4.54 27.33
CA SER A 194 11.30 -3.79 28.34
C SER A 194 10.52 -4.70 29.29
N GLY A 195 10.55 -6.02 29.07
CA GLY A 195 9.91 -7.01 29.93
C GLY A 195 10.73 -7.31 31.17
N SER A 196 10.84 -6.36 32.10
CA SER A 196 11.08 -6.75 33.49
C SER A 196 9.82 -7.43 34.02
N PRO A 197 9.93 -8.52 34.79
CA PRO A 197 8.78 -9.06 35.52
C PRO A 197 8.08 -7.93 36.28
N SER A 198 6.74 -7.86 36.18
CA SER A 198 5.97 -6.83 36.89
C SER A 198 6.16 -6.90 38.40
N GLN A 199 6.56 -8.08 38.91
CA GLN A 199 6.92 -8.33 40.29
C GLN A 199 8.06 -9.36 40.34
N PHE A 200 8.92 -9.26 41.34
CA PHE A 200 9.85 -10.34 41.67
C PHE A 200 9.06 -11.61 42.00
N THR A 201 9.51 -12.74 41.47
CA THR A 201 8.94 -14.05 41.78
C THR A 201 9.02 -14.28 43.28
N LYS A 202 7.87 -14.29 43.97
CA LYS A 202 7.80 -14.67 45.37
C LYS A 202 8.01 -16.18 45.46
N LEU A 203 9.10 -16.60 46.09
CA LEU A 203 9.31 -18.00 46.42
C LEU A 203 8.30 -18.42 47.50
N ILE A 204 7.72 -19.62 47.35
CA ILE A 204 6.93 -20.25 48.41
C ILE A 204 7.84 -20.46 49.63
N ALA A 205 7.38 -20.01 50.80
CA ALA A 205 8.09 -20.18 52.05
C ALA A 205 8.27 -21.67 52.38
N HIS A 206 9.43 -22.03 52.92
CA HIS A 206 9.68 -23.38 53.39
C HIS A 206 8.98 -23.63 54.73
N THR A 207 8.50 -24.84 54.92
CA THR A 207 7.72 -25.33 56.06
C THR A 207 8.56 -26.12 57.07
N TRP A 208 9.79 -26.52 56.73
CA TRP A 208 10.72 -27.19 57.65
C TRP A 208 12.19 -26.99 57.23
N PRO A 209 13.16 -27.17 58.16
CA PRO A 209 14.59 -27.08 57.85
C PRO A 209 15.01 -28.03 56.72
N LEU A 210 15.96 -27.60 55.87
CA LEU A 210 16.53 -28.38 54.75
C LEU A 210 15.57 -28.72 53.59
N GLN A 211 14.34 -28.19 53.58
CA GLN A 211 13.40 -28.43 52.47
C GLN A 211 13.92 -27.96 51.10
N ARG A 212 14.79 -26.94 51.09
CA ARG A 212 15.54 -26.48 49.92
C ARG A 212 16.93 -26.04 50.35
N TRP A 213 17.92 -26.38 49.56
CA TRP A 213 19.28 -25.87 49.69
C TRP A 213 19.75 -25.40 48.31
N GLY A 214 20.55 -24.34 48.28
CA GLY A 214 21.19 -23.83 47.08
C GLY A 214 22.70 -23.91 47.28
N LEU A 215 23.41 -24.49 46.32
CA LEU A 215 24.87 -24.39 46.26
C LEU A 215 25.22 -23.35 45.20
N ASP A 216 26.15 -22.47 45.54
CA ASP A 216 26.73 -21.52 44.62
C ASP A 216 28.26 -21.61 44.72
N ILE A 217 28.94 -21.35 43.61
CA ILE A 217 30.40 -21.39 43.54
C ILE A 217 30.90 -19.96 43.74
N VAL A 218 31.75 -19.76 44.74
CA VAL A 218 32.41 -18.47 44.95
C VAL A 218 33.51 -18.31 43.88
N GLY A 219 33.41 -17.23 43.11
CA GLY A 219 34.33 -16.87 42.02
C GLY A 219 35.75 -16.52 42.51
N PRO A 220 36.71 -16.33 41.58
CA PRO A 220 38.11 -16.69 41.74
C PRO A 220 38.69 -16.24 43.07
N LEU A 221 39.11 -17.23 43.86
CA LEU A 221 39.78 -17.00 45.14
C LEU A 221 41.21 -16.51 44.88
N PRO A 222 41.76 -15.66 45.76
CA PRO A 222 43.15 -15.21 45.66
C PRO A 222 44.09 -16.43 45.66
N THR A 223 45.13 -16.37 44.82
CA THR A 223 46.15 -17.40 44.72
C THR A 223 47.10 -17.29 45.93
N ALA A 224 47.47 -18.45 46.52
CA ALA A 224 48.34 -18.54 47.69
C ALA A 224 49.80 -18.16 47.39
#